data_AF-A0A920W0G4-F1
#
_entry.id   AF-A0A920W0G4-F1
#
_cell.length_a   1.000
_cell.length_b   1.000
_cell.length_c   1.000
_cell.angle_alpha   90.00
_cell.angle_beta   90.00
_cell.angle_gamma   90.00
#
_symmetry.space_group_name_H-M   'P 1'
#
loop_
_entity.id
_entity.type
_entity.pdbx_description
1 polymer ?
#
loop_
_entity_poly.entity_id
_entity_poly.type
_entity_poly.pdbx_seq_one_letter_code
_entity_poly.pdbx_strand_id
1 'polypeptide(L)'
;MLYDLIDQSVFYLGSAHPDHRSIMNVTFNLANNDLLDDFLAKALDDGLYALKGHRNVGGVRASIYNAMPLAGCEALAEFMQEFERSNS
;
A
#
# COMPACT_ATOMS: atom_id res chain seq x y z
N MET A 1 9.06 4.91 -5.99
CA MET A 1 9.08 4.74 -4.53
C MET A 1 8.10 3.66 -4.06
N LEU A 2 6.78 3.88 -4.07
CA LEU A 2 5.82 2.87 -3.59
C LEU A 2 5.89 1.55 -4.37
N TYR A 3 5.92 1.61 -5.71
CA TYR A 3 6.10 0.40 -6.51
C TYR A 3 7.47 -0.25 -6.31
N ASP A 4 8.54 0.53 -6.11
CA ASP A 4 9.87 -0.03 -5.85
C ASP A 4 9.88 -0.82 -4.54
N LEU A 5 9.21 -0.30 -3.51
CA LEU A 5 9.04 -0.98 -2.22
C LEU A 5 8.22 -2.27 -2.37
N ILE A 6 7.13 -2.21 -3.14
CA ILE A 6 6.32 -3.39 -3.46
C ILE A 6 7.14 -4.45 -4.22
N ASP A 7 7.96 -4.04 -5.19
CA ASP A 7 8.73 -4.96 -6.03
C ASP A 7 9.94 -5.58 -5.30
N GLN A 8 10.48 -4.89 -4.29
CA GLN A 8 11.60 -5.36 -3.48
C GLN A 8 11.17 -6.20 -2.28
N SER A 9 9.87 -6.27 -2.01
CA SER A 9 9.28 -6.99 -0.88
C SER A 9 8.64 -8.30 -1.31
N VAL A 10 8.72 -9.31 -0.45
CA VAL A 10 7.88 -10.53 -0.56
C VAL A 10 6.58 -10.40 0.22
N PHE A 11 6.47 -9.38 1.07
CA PHE A 11 5.33 -9.09 1.93
C PHE A 11 4.21 -8.36 1.17
N TYR A 12 4.57 -7.52 0.20
CA TYR A 12 3.63 -6.78 -0.65
C TYR A 12 3.60 -7.35 -2.06
N LEU A 13 2.40 -7.56 -2.59
CA LEU A 13 2.17 -8.15 -3.91
C LEU A 13 1.43 -7.15 -4.81
N GLY A 14 2.15 -6.56 -5.77
CA GLY A 14 1.55 -5.64 -6.74
C GLY A 14 0.45 -6.31 -7.56
N SER A 15 -0.71 -5.64 -7.70
CA SER A 15 -1.87 -6.25 -8.36
C SER A 15 -1.84 -6.24 -9.90
N ALA A 16 -0.92 -5.48 -10.50
CA ALA A 16 -0.79 -5.32 -11.95
C ALA A 16 0.63 -5.60 -12.43
N HIS A 17 0.75 -6.12 -13.66
CA HIS A 17 2.03 -6.29 -14.34
C HIS A 17 2.78 -4.95 -14.41
N PRO A 18 4.12 -4.91 -14.19
CA PRO A 18 4.90 -3.67 -14.15
C PRO A 18 4.60 -2.68 -15.29
N ASP A 19 4.53 -3.18 -16.53
CA ASP A 19 4.28 -2.37 -17.74
C ASP A 19 2.87 -1.75 -17.82
N HIS A 20 1.96 -2.12 -16.93
CA HIS A 20 0.55 -1.71 -16.94
C HIS A 20 0.12 -1.02 -15.64
N ARG A 21 1.07 -0.67 -14.79
CA ARG A 21 0.81 -0.02 -13.51
C ARG A 21 0.32 1.41 -13.68
N SER A 22 -0.66 1.79 -12.88
CA SER A 22 -1.15 3.17 -12.83
C SER A 22 -0.20 4.03 -12.00
N ILE A 23 0.20 5.17 -12.53
CA ILE A 23 0.94 6.19 -11.76
C ILE A 23 0.06 6.92 -10.74
N MET A 24 -1.27 6.73 -10.78
CA MET A 24 -2.23 7.44 -9.93
C MET A 24 -2.88 6.54 -8.88
N ASN A 25 -3.03 5.25 -9.17
CA ASN A 25 -3.70 4.29 -8.29
C ASN A 25 -2.80 3.08 -8.08
N VAL A 26 -2.03 3.12 -7.01
CA VAL A 26 -1.12 2.05 -6.62
C VAL A 26 -1.94 0.98 -5.88
N THR A 27 -2.10 -0.18 -6.49
CA THR A 27 -2.83 -1.32 -5.92
C THR A 27 -1.90 -2.48 -5.60
N PHE A 28 -2.08 -3.05 -4.42
CA PHE A 28 -1.31 -4.19 -3.95
C PHE A 28 -2.10 -5.00 -2.91
N ASN A 29 -1.72 -6.26 -2.75
CA ASN A 29 -2.17 -7.14 -1.67
C ASN A 29 -1.02 -7.36 -0.69
N LEU A 30 -1.35 -7.88 0.50
CA LEU A 30 -0.36 -8.45 1.39
C LEU A 30 -0.20 -9.94 1.04
N ALA A 31 1.00 -10.49 1.20
CA ALA A 31 1.23 -11.92 1.01
C ALA A 31 0.45 -12.77 2.02
N ASN A 32 0.27 -12.27 3.24
CA ASN A 32 -0.65 -12.81 4.23
C ASN A 32 -1.89 -11.90 4.34
N ASN A 33 -3.03 -12.39 3.85
CA ASN A 33 -4.29 -11.63 3.87
C ASN A 33 -4.88 -11.46 5.28
N ASP A 34 -4.51 -12.31 6.25
CA ASP A 34 -5.01 -12.18 7.63
C ASP A 34 -4.52 -10.88 8.29
N LEU A 35 -3.45 -10.28 7.77
CA LEU A 35 -2.89 -9.02 8.24
C LEU A 35 -3.53 -7.78 7.60
N LEU A 36 -4.43 -7.93 6.64
CA LEU A 36 -4.99 -6.80 5.89
C LEU A 36 -5.81 -5.86 6.78
N ASP A 37 -6.65 -6.41 7.66
CA ASP A 37 -7.48 -5.58 8.54
C ASP A 37 -6.60 -4.83 9.56
N ASP A 38 -5.58 -5.47 10.11
CA ASP A 38 -4.59 -4.85 11.00
C ASP A 38 -3.76 -3.78 10.29
N PHE A 39 -3.37 -4.02 9.03
CA PHE A 39 -2.68 -3.03 8.20
C PHE A 39 -3.54 -1.78 8.02
N LEU A 40 -4.81 -1.94 7.66
CA LEU A 40 -5.72 -0.83 7.44
C LEU A 40 -6.03 -0.06 8.73
N ALA A 41 -6.13 -0.76 9.87
CA ALA A 41 -6.33 -0.15 11.17
C ALA A 41 -5.13 0.68 11.61
N LYS A 42 -3.91 0.11 11.55
CA LYS A 42 -2.69 0.84 11.94
C LYS A 42 -2.39 2.01 11.00
N ALA A 43 -2.63 1.84 9.69
CA ALA A 43 -2.48 2.93 8.75
C ALA A 43 -3.43 4.09 9.10
N LEU A 44 -4.67 3.79 9.48
CA LEU A 44 -5.64 4.79 9.91
C LEU A 44 -5.18 5.53 11.18
N ASP A 45 -4.63 4.81 12.15
CA ASP A 45 -4.07 5.38 13.39
C ASP A 45 -2.88 6.33 13.11
N ASP A 46 -2.08 6.01 12.08
CA ASP A 46 -0.97 6.85 11.60
C ASP A 46 -1.43 7.99 10.65
N GLY A 47 -2.74 8.18 10.50
CA GLY A 47 -3.31 9.25 9.67
C GLY A 47 -3.28 8.98 8.16
N LEU A 48 -3.07 7.73 7.75
CA LEU A 48 -3.10 7.27 6.36
C LEU A 48 -4.49 6.75 6.01
N TYR A 49 -5.34 7.65 5.55
CA TYR A 49 -6.76 7.37 5.31
C TYR A 49 -7.03 6.71 3.95
N ALA A 50 -8.21 6.06 3.85
CA ALA A 50 -8.81 5.60 2.59
C ALA A 50 -7.98 4.60 1.75
N LEU A 51 -7.18 3.76 2.43
CA LEU A 51 -6.33 2.75 1.78
C LEU A 51 -7.05 1.43 1.44
N LYS A 52 -8.26 1.19 1.96
CA LYS A 52 -8.99 -0.05 1.68
C LYS A 52 -9.29 -0.18 0.19
N GLY A 53 -8.87 -1.30 -0.39
CA GLY A 53 -9.11 -1.63 -1.80
C GLY A 53 -10.60 -1.74 -2.14
N HIS A 54 -10.89 -1.77 -3.45
CA HIS A 54 -12.28 -1.88 -3.91
C HIS A 54 -12.90 -3.21 -3.48
N ARG A 55 -14.15 -3.21 -3.01
CA ARG A 55 -14.84 -4.37 -2.42
C ARG A 55 -14.77 -5.68 -3.23
N ASN A 56 -14.71 -5.60 -4.56
CA ASN A 56 -14.68 -6.77 -5.45
C ASN A 56 -13.28 -7.35 -5.65
N VAL A 57 -12.24 -6.56 -5.37
CA VAL A 57 -10.84 -6.91 -5.62
C VAL A 57 -10.10 -7.19 -4.30
N GLY A 58 -10.50 -6.51 -3.21
CA GLY A 58 -9.82 -6.61 -1.92
C GLY A 58 -8.53 -5.82 -1.89
N GLY A 59 -7.68 -6.14 -0.91
CA GLY A 59 -6.34 -5.56 -0.78
C GLY A 59 -6.31 -4.08 -0.42
N VAL A 60 -5.24 -3.43 -0.86
CA VAL A 60 -4.91 -2.03 -0.59
C VAL A 60 -4.87 -1.24 -1.89
N ARG A 61 -5.38 -0.01 -1.84
CA ARG A 61 -5.30 0.96 -2.93
C ARG A 61 -4.90 2.33 -2.40
N ALA A 62 -3.72 2.79 -2.78
CA ALA A 62 -3.27 4.15 -2.55
C ALA A 62 -3.53 5.01 -3.80
N SER A 63 -4.48 5.94 -3.71
CA SER A 63 -4.81 6.87 -4.79
C SER A 63 -4.06 8.19 -4.61
N ILE A 64 -3.01 8.39 -5.39
CA ILE A 64 -2.03 9.49 -5.28
C ILE A 64 -2.25 10.53 -6.39
N TYR A 65 -3.42 11.16 -6.38
CA TYR A 65 -3.76 12.21 -7.36
C TYR A 65 -2.89 13.46 -7.21
N ASN A 66 -2.99 14.41 -8.15
CA ASN A 66 -2.18 15.64 -8.17
C ASN A 66 -2.14 16.43 -6.86
N ALA A 67 -3.19 16.35 -6.02
CA ALA A 67 -3.25 17.03 -4.73
C ALA A 67 -2.53 16.27 -3.60
N MET A 68 -2.12 15.02 -3.82
CA MET A 68 -1.37 14.23 -2.86
C MET A 68 0.10 14.67 -2.89
N PRO A 69 0.63 15.27 -1.81
CA PRO A 69 2.02 15.69 -1.77
C PRO A 69 2.94 14.47 -1.71
N LEU A 70 4.19 14.64 -2.16
CA LEU A 70 5.23 13.61 -2.07
C LEU A 70 5.41 13.10 -0.63
N ALA A 71 5.37 14.01 0.35
CA ALA A 71 5.45 13.67 1.77
C ALA A 71 4.37 12.67 2.23
N GLY A 72 3.19 12.67 1.62
CA GLY A 72 2.15 11.68 1.90
C GLY A 72 2.51 10.30 1.35
N CYS A 73 3.14 10.24 0.17
CA CYS A 73 3.67 9.00 -0.38
C CYS A 73 4.85 8.47 0.46
N GLU A 74 5.70 9.36 0.97
CA GLU A 74 6.85 9.02 1.83
C GLU A 74 6.37 8.45 3.17
N ALA A 75 5.41 9.12 3.82
CA ALA A 75 4.79 8.61 5.06
C ALA A 75 4.16 7.22 4.87
N LEU A 76 3.49 6.99 3.73
CA LEU A 76 2.95 5.66 3.41
C LEU A 76 4.07 4.64 3.20
N ALA A 77 5.16 4.99 2.53
CA ALA A 77 6.29 4.09 2.32
C ALA A 77 6.97 3.71 3.64
N GLU A 78 7.19 4.67 4.53
CA GLU A 78 7.75 4.45 5.87
C GLU A 78 6.84 3.53 6.70
N PHE A 79 5.53 3.79 6.70
CA PHE A 79 4.55 2.92 7.34
C PHE A 79 4.61 1.49 6.80
N MET A 80 4.69 1.31 5.48
CA MET A 80 4.79 -0.03 4.86
C MET A 80 6.07 -0.75 5.32
N GLN A 81 7.21 -0.08 5.32
CA GLN A 81 8.46 -0.69 5.80
C GLN A 81 8.37 -1.11 7.27
N GLU A 82 7.78 -0.28 8.12
CA GLU A 82 7.63 -0.57 9.55
C GLU A 82 6.65 -1.73 9.78
N PHE A 83 5.54 -1.74 9.04
CA PHE A 83 4.54 -2.79 9.15
C PHE A 83 5.12 -4.13 8.69
N GLU A 84 5.83 -4.18 7.57
CA GLU A 84 6.54 -5.39 7.12
C GLU A 84 7.55 -5.84 8.20
N ARG A 85 8.39 -4.94 8.70
CA ARG A 85 9.39 -5.27 9.74
C ARG A 85 8.78 -5.86 11.01
N SER A 86 7.61 -5.37 11.41
CA SER A 86 6.91 -5.81 12.63
C SER A 86 6.14 -7.12 12.46
N ASN A 87 5.94 -7.59 11.22
CA ASN A 87 5.09 -8.75 10.91
C ASN A 87 5.77 -9.78 9.96
N SER A 88 7.09 -9.67 9.77
CA SER A 88 7.90 -10.63 8.98
C SER A 88 8.47 -11.77 9.82
#